data_AF-A0A381Z9A1-F1
#
_entry.id   AF-A0A381Z9A1-F1
#
_cell.length_a   1.000
_cell.length_b   1.000
_cell.length_c   1.000
_cell.angle_alpha   90.00
_cell.angle_beta   90.00
_cell.angle_gamma   90.00
#
_symmetry.space_group_name_H-M   'P 1'
#
loop_
_entity.id
_entity.type
_entity.pdbx_description
1 polymer ?
#
loop_
_entity_poly.entity_id
_entity_poly.type
_entity_poly.pdbx_seq_one_letter_code
_entity_poly.pdbx_strand_id
1 'polypeptide(L)'
;MKINLSTKFWSWTGRVLPLTALLLVILLVTIDAQVTLDYLLIAIATTFGTIAFFWWWWVVDAIRNLNKFFTDSYDRFGDIQGHLREIKQDVHEVKSSHESQLKELRKKSRK
;
A
#
# COMPACT_ATOMS: atom_id res chain seq x y z
N MET A 1 19.81 14.10 0.46
CA MET A 1 18.93 15.27 0.20
C MET A 1 17.59 14.99 0.86
N LYS A 2 17.31 15.61 2.02
CA LYS A 2 16.09 15.36 2.81
C LYS A 2 14.93 16.12 2.16
N ILE A 3 14.10 15.40 1.40
CA ILE A 3 12.94 16.00 0.71
C ILE A 3 11.89 16.28 1.78
N ASN A 4 11.73 17.56 2.13
CA ASN A 4 10.72 18.04 3.07
C ASN A 4 9.31 17.80 2.47
N LEU A 5 8.72 16.61 2.69
CA LEU A 5 7.35 16.31 2.28
C LEU A 5 6.34 17.29 2.86
N SER A 6 6.65 17.88 4.03
CA SER A 6 5.80 18.85 4.73
C SER A 6 5.51 20.11 3.90
N THR A 7 6.46 20.64 3.13
CA THR A 7 6.26 21.89 2.38
C THR A 7 5.43 21.72 1.11
N LYS A 8 5.56 20.58 0.42
CA LYS A 8 4.68 20.26 -0.74
C LYS A 8 3.24 20.09 -0.29
N PHE A 9 3.04 19.38 0.82
CA PHE A 9 1.72 19.18 1.40
C PHE A 9 1.07 20.51 1.82
N TRP A 10 1.82 21.40 2.47
CA TRP A 10 1.31 22.71 2.88
C TRP A 10 0.98 23.65 1.72
N SER A 11 1.83 23.67 0.68
CA SER A 11 1.56 24.47 -0.54
C SER A 11 0.32 24.00 -1.30
N TRP A 12 -0.01 22.71 -1.17
CA TRP A 12 -1.15 22.10 -1.82
C TRP A 12 -2.43 22.34 -1.04
N THR A 13 -2.39 22.24 0.31
CA THR A 13 -3.48 22.65 1.20
C THR A 13 -3.87 24.11 0.96
N GLY A 14 -2.90 25.00 0.76
CA GLY A 14 -3.14 26.41 0.44
C GLY A 14 -3.87 26.67 -0.89
N ARG A 15 -3.86 25.73 -1.84
CA ARG A 15 -4.59 25.84 -3.11
C ARG A 15 -5.99 25.20 -3.07
N VAL A 16 -6.16 24.16 -2.28
CA VAL A 16 -7.43 23.45 -2.16
C VAL A 16 -8.39 24.19 -1.22
N LEU A 17 -7.89 24.81 -0.16
CA LEU A 17 -8.67 25.58 0.82
C LEU A 17 -9.50 26.72 0.22
N PRO A 18 -8.99 27.56 -0.71
CA PRO A 18 -9.81 28.55 -1.38
C PRO A 18 -10.86 27.92 -2.31
N LEU A 19 -10.58 26.75 -2.90
CA LEU A 19 -11.48 26.08 -3.83
C LEU A 19 -12.67 25.43 -3.11
N THR A 20 -12.43 24.81 -1.95
CA THR A 20 -13.49 24.32 -1.06
C THR A 20 -14.29 25.46 -0.44
N ALA A 21 -13.63 26.55 -0.04
CA ALA A 21 -14.33 27.75 0.45
C ALA A 21 -15.22 28.37 -0.64
N LEU A 22 -14.74 28.46 -1.89
CA LEU A 22 -15.53 28.99 -3.01
C LEU A 22 -16.76 28.13 -3.29
N LEU A 23 -16.59 26.80 -3.28
CA LEU A 23 -17.68 25.85 -3.52
C LEU A 23 -18.74 25.96 -2.41
N LEU A 24 -18.32 26.14 -1.16
CA LEU A 24 -19.19 26.36 -0.01
C LEU A 24 -20.01 27.65 -0.14
N VAL A 25 -19.36 28.75 -0.54
CA VAL A 25 -20.03 30.04 -0.77
C VAL A 25 -21.05 29.95 -1.90
N ILE A 26 -20.73 29.25 -3.00
CA ILE A 26 -21.67 29.06 -4.12
C ILE A 26 -22.88 28.26 -3.65
N LEU A 27 -22.67 27.18 -2.89
CA LEU A 27 -23.74 26.32 -2.41
C LEU A 27 -24.69 27.07 -1.44
N LEU A 28 -24.15 27.97 -0.62
CA LEU A 28 -24.92 28.87 0.26
C LEU A 28 -25.75 29.91 -0.50
N VAL A 29 -25.24 30.44 -1.62
CA VAL A 29 -25.91 31.50 -2.39
C VAL A 29 -27.00 30.94 -3.30
N THR A 30 -26.85 29.71 -3.80
CA THR A 30 -27.80 29.10 -4.75
C THR A 30 -29.08 28.55 -4.10
N ILE A 31 -29.14 28.44 -2.77
CA ILE A 31 -30.28 27.86 -2.07
C ILE A 31 -31.00 28.96 -1.30
N ASP A 32 -32.21 29.31 -1.75
CA ASP A 32 -33.10 30.25 -1.06
C ASP A 32 -33.64 29.59 0.22
N ALA A 33 -32.94 29.82 1.33
CA ALA A 33 -33.17 29.15 2.61
C ALA A 33 -34.41 29.70 3.32
N GLN A 34 -35.59 29.30 2.87
CA GLN A 34 -36.88 29.68 3.48
C GLN A 34 -37.33 28.66 4.55
N VAL A 35 -36.75 27.45 4.59
CA VAL A 35 -37.17 26.35 5.50
C VAL A 35 -35.98 25.83 6.33
N THR A 36 -36.21 25.55 7.62
CA THR A 36 -35.19 25.02 8.57
C THR A 36 -34.53 23.72 8.10
N LEU A 37 -35.21 22.94 7.25
CA LEU A 37 -34.68 21.73 6.61
C LEU A 37 -33.57 22.02 5.58
N ASP A 38 -33.65 23.14 4.87
CA ASP A 38 -32.68 23.50 3.83
C ASP A 38 -31.33 23.82 4.46
N TYR A 39 -31.32 24.52 5.60
CA TYR A 39 -30.11 24.78 6.38
C TYR A 39 -29.41 23.48 6.82
N LEU A 40 -30.17 22.47 7.23
CA LEU A 40 -29.62 21.19 7.67
C LEU A 40 -29.04 20.39 6.51
N LEU A 41 -29.71 20.38 5.36
CA LEU A 41 -29.20 19.78 4.12
C LEU A 41 -27.94 20.47 3.60
N ILE A 42 -27.88 21.80 3.65
CA ILE A 42 -26.69 22.58 3.29
C ILE A 42 -25.52 22.23 4.19
N ALA A 43 -25.74 22.14 5.50
CA ALA A 43 -24.70 21.79 6.46
C ALA A 43 -24.14 20.39 6.18
N ILE A 44 -25.01 19.40 5.95
CA ILE A 44 -24.58 18.03 5.63
C ILE A 44 -23.86 17.97 4.28
N ALA A 45 -24.40 18.60 3.23
CA ALA A 45 -23.79 18.62 1.90
C ALA A 45 -22.42 19.30 1.91
N THR A 46 -22.29 20.40 2.65
CA THR A 46 -21.02 21.12 2.83
C THR A 46 -19.99 20.28 3.58
N THR A 47 -20.40 19.65 4.67
CA THR A 47 -19.51 18.82 5.49
C THR A 47 -19.08 17.58 4.70
N PHE A 48 -20.01 16.97 3.98
CA PHE A 48 -19.76 15.79 3.15
C PHE A 48 -18.86 16.11 1.95
N GLY A 49 -19.10 17.24 1.27
CA GLY A 49 -18.24 17.72 0.20
C GLY A 49 -16.82 18.00 0.71
N THR A 50 -16.71 18.67 1.85
CA THR A 50 -15.42 18.94 2.50
C THR A 50 -14.69 17.64 2.83
N ILE A 51 -15.38 16.66 3.44
CA ILE A 51 -14.83 15.33 3.74
C ILE A 51 -14.39 14.62 2.45
N ALA A 52 -15.16 14.69 1.36
CA ALA A 52 -14.80 14.09 0.09
C ALA A 52 -13.51 14.70 -0.50
N PHE A 53 -13.31 16.01 -0.36
CA PHE A 53 -12.03 16.64 -0.73
C PHE A 53 -10.88 16.20 0.17
N PHE A 54 -11.10 16.08 1.49
CA PHE A 54 -10.09 15.58 2.42
C PHE A 54 -9.83 14.08 2.29
N TRP A 55 -10.78 13.30 1.79
CA TRP A 55 -10.70 11.84 1.61
C TRP A 55 -9.62 11.45 0.62
N TRP A 56 -9.48 12.22 -0.46
CA TRP A 56 -8.47 11.95 -1.49
C TRP A 56 -7.04 11.90 -0.92
N TRP A 57 -6.76 12.69 0.11
CA TRP A 57 -5.46 12.69 0.78
C TRP A 57 -5.15 11.36 1.48
N TRP A 58 -6.12 10.87 2.26
CA TRP A 58 -6.03 9.60 2.96
C TRP A 58 -5.89 8.43 1.98
N VAL A 59 -6.60 8.49 0.84
CA VAL A 59 -6.51 7.47 -0.21
C VAL A 59 -5.09 7.42 -0.81
N VAL A 60 -4.47 8.56 -1.13
CA VAL A 60 -3.11 8.59 -1.67
C VAL A 60 -2.10 8.04 -0.66
N ASP A 61 -2.24 8.37 0.63
CA ASP A 61 -1.36 7.84 1.67
C ASP A 61 -1.56 6.33 1.88
N ALA A 62 -2.81 5.86 1.88
CA ALA A 62 -3.13 4.44 1.93
C ALA A 62 -2.54 3.68 0.74
N ILE A 63 -2.63 4.22 -0.48
CA ILE A 63 -2.01 3.63 -1.69
C ILE A 63 -0.48 3.62 -1.58
N ARG A 64 0.13 4.67 -1.05
CA ARG A 64 1.60 4.72 -0.82
C ARG A 64 2.03 3.67 0.20
N ASN A 65 1.28 3.50 1.28
CA ASN A 65 1.54 2.50 2.29
C ASN A 65 1.35 1.08 1.71
N LEU A 66 0.31 0.90 0.89
CA LEU A 66 0.04 -0.34 0.18
C LEU A 66 1.19 -0.71 -0.78
N ASN A 67 1.69 0.25 -1.57
CA ASN A 67 2.83 0.01 -2.46
C ASN A 67 4.11 -0.38 -1.69
N LYS A 68 4.33 0.16 -0.48
CA LYS A 68 5.42 -0.30 0.39
C LYS A 68 5.24 -1.75 0.80
N PHE A 69 4.04 -2.16 1.21
CA PHE A 69 3.77 -3.55 1.54
C PHE A 69 3.93 -4.49 0.33
N PHE A 70 3.54 -4.05 -0.86
CA PHE A 70 3.78 -4.82 -2.08
C PHE A 70 5.26 -5.01 -2.38
N THR A 71 6.08 -3.97 -2.18
CA THR A 71 7.53 -4.04 -2.40
C THR A 71 8.20 -4.98 -1.40
N ASP A 72 7.84 -4.88 -0.11
CA ASP A 72 8.37 -5.75 0.95
C ASP A 72 7.94 -7.23 0.74
N SER A 73 6.70 -7.43 0.29
CA SER A 73 6.21 -8.77 -0.06
C SER A 73 6.97 -9.35 -1.24
N TYR A 74 7.27 -8.55 -2.26
CA TYR A 74 8.02 -9.00 -3.43
C TYR A 74 9.46 -9.41 -3.08
N ASP A 75 10.11 -8.65 -2.19
CA ASP A 75 11.46 -8.97 -1.71
C ASP A 75 11.47 -10.30 -0.94
N ARG A 76 10.47 -10.50 -0.06
CA ARG A 76 10.30 -11.78 0.65
C ARG A 76 10.02 -12.95 -0.29
N PHE A 77 9.27 -12.75 -1.37
CA PHE A 77 9.06 -13.79 -2.39
C PHE A 77 10.37 -14.13 -3.11
N GLY A 78 11.21 -13.13 -3.39
CA GLY A 78 12.55 -13.34 -3.94
C GLY A 78 13.43 -14.20 -3.02
N ASP A 79 13.42 -13.90 -1.72
CA ASP A 79 14.16 -14.66 -0.69
C ASP A 79 13.66 -16.11 -0.59
N ILE A 80 12.34 -16.32 -0.57
CA ILE A 80 11.74 -17.67 -0.55
C ILE A 80 12.17 -18.46 -1.79
N GLN A 81 12.22 -17.84 -2.97
CA GLN A 81 12.70 -18.50 -4.18
C GLN A 81 14.18 -18.89 -4.08
N GLY A 82 15.00 -18.07 -3.42
CA GLY A 82 16.40 -18.40 -3.10
C GLY A 82 16.50 -19.63 -2.20
N HIS A 83 15.78 -19.62 -1.07
CA HIS A 83 15.77 -20.72 -0.11
C HIS A 83 15.27 -22.03 -0.74
N LEU A 84 14.25 -21.99 -1.61
CA LEU A 84 13.76 -23.17 -2.33
C LEU A 84 14.82 -23.77 -3.26
N ARG A 85 15.66 -22.92 -3.84
CA ARG A 85 16.73 -23.36 -4.74
C ARG A 85 17.87 -24.03 -3.98
N GLU A 86 18.21 -23.51 -2.80
CA GLU A 86 19.16 -24.12 -1.87
C GLU A 86 18.64 -25.49 -1.37
N ILE A 87 17.40 -25.55 -0.91
CA ILE A 87 16.78 -26.82 -0.49
C ILE A 87 16.83 -27.87 -1.60
N LYS A 88 16.60 -27.47 -2.85
CA LYS A 88 16.71 -28.37 -4.01
C LYS A 88 18.15 -28.89 -4.21
N GLN A 89 19.16 -28.04 -3.99
CA GLN A 89 20.57 -28.44 -4.05
C GLN A 89 20.91 -29.41 -2.91
N ASP A 90 20.52 -29.09 -1.69
CA ASP A 90 20.77 -29.93 -0.51
C ASP A 90 20.15 -31.33 -0.67
N VAL A 91 18.91 -31.40 -1.15
CA VAL A 91 18.24 -32.67 -1.44
C VAL A 91 18.99 -33.47 -2.50
N HIS A 92 19.52 -32.80 -3.53
CA HIS A 92 20.29 -33.47 -4.57
C HIS A 92 21.62 -34.03 -4.02
N GLU A 93 22.30 -33.28 -3.16
CA GLU A 93 23.56 -33.68 -2.52
C GLU A 93 23.35 -34.85 -1.54
N VAL A 94 22.31 -34.80 -0.72
CA VAL A 94 21.96 -35.92 0.17
C VAL A 94 21.68 -37.18 -0.64
N LYS A 95 20.96 -37.06 -1.76
CA LYS A 95 20.70 -38.21 -2.64
C LYS A 95 21.99 -38.79 -3.23
N SER A 96 22.91 -37.96 -3.72
CA SER A 96 24.16 -38.45 -4.32
C SER A 96 25.11 -39.08 -3.29
N SER A 97 25.16 -38.53 -2.08
CA SER A 97 25.89 -39.09 -0.95
C SER A 97 25.31 -40.46 -0.55
N HIS A 98 23.98 -40.58 -0.47
CA HIS A 98 23.32 -41.84 -0.16
C HIS A 98 23.57 -42.92 -1.23
N GLU A 99 23.53 -42.56 -2.53
CA GLU A 99 23.87 -43.49 -3.61
C GLU A 99 25.34 -43.96 -3.54
N SER A 100 26.26 -43.07 -3.13
CA SER A 100 27.67 -43.40 -2.97
C SER A 100 27.89 -44.38 -1.81
N GLN A 101 27.22 -44.17 -0.68
CA GLN A 101 27.23 -45.09 0.46
C GLN A 101 26.67 -46.47 0.08
N LEU A 102 25.55 -46.52 -0.65
CA LEU A 102 24.98 -47.79 -1.12
C LEU A 102 25.92 -48.55 -2.07
N LYS A 103 26.66 -47.84 -2.94
CA LYS A 103 27.67 -48.45 -3.81
C LYS A 103 28.83 -49.02 -3.01
N GLU A 104 29.31 -48.34 -1.98
CA GLU A 104 30.37 -48.84 -1.10
C GLU A 104 29.93 -50.07 -0.30
N LEU A 105 28.74 -50.04 0.30
CA LEU A 105 28.17 -51.18 1.03
C LEU A 105 28.01 -52.40 0.12
N ARG A 106 27.51 -52.20 -1.11
CA ARG A 106 27.37 -53.28 -2.10
C ARG A 106 28.73 -53.85 -2.52
N LYS A 107 29.78 -53.04 -2.58
CA LYS A 107 31.15 -53.48 -2.92
C LYS A 107 31.77 -54.26 -1.76
N LYS A 108 31.56 -53.83 -0.51
CA LYS A 108 32.02 -54.52 0.71
C LYS A 108 31.34 -55.89 0.88
N SER A 109 30.05 -55.99 0.56
CA SER A 109 29.29 -57.26 0.61
C SER A 109 29.70 -58.30 -0.45
N ARG A 110 30.45 -57.91 -1.49
CA ARG A 110 30.95 -58.83 -2.54
C ARG A 110 32.39 -59.32 -2.31
N LYS A 111 33.09 -58.77 -1.32
CA LYS A 111 34.40 -59.25 -0.86
C LYS A 111 34.20 -60.16 0.33
#